data_AF-A0A953TRG9-F1
#
_entry.id   AF-A0A953TRG9-F1
#
_cell.length_a   1.000
_cell.length_b   1.000
_cell.length_c   1.000
_cell.angle_alpha   90.00
_cell.angle_beta   90.00
_cell.angle_gamma   90.00
#
_symmetry.space_group_name_H-M   'P 1'
#
loop_
_entity.id
_entity.type
_entity.pdbx_description
1 polymer ?
#
loop_
_entity_poly.entity_id
_entity_poly.type
_entity_poly.pdbx_seq_one_letter_code
_entity_poly.pdbx_strand_id
1 'polypeptide(L)'
;MSQVARRWLVLIVVLVLSAVILPAASGQALPGSHAPDRLTRAADKTFREGLHGKLPPHLSTLLGISQEEECLVMQSVVRTGKVVQGFDVSMTNRDDIVLFVVDETTNDQTLYLTSTEGRLRRVVSVKAGVGGVSRITETNKKAFEKEKRFWVDRLAPVGASQ
;
A
#
# COMPACT_ATOMS: atom_id res chain seq x y z
N MET A 1 -10.05 70.50 -17.79
CA MET A 1 -10.09 71.58 -16.77
C MET A 1 -10.26 70.88 -15.43
N SER A 2 -9.41 70.94 -14.41
CA SER A 2 -8.24 71.75 -14.06
C SER A 2 -7.39 70.95 -13.05
N GLN A 3 -6.10 71.26 -13.02
CA GLN A 3 -5.02 70.83 -12.12
C GLN A 3 -5.38 70.99 -10.61
N VAL A 4 -4.67 70.41 -9.63
CA VAL A 4 -3.39 70.89 -9.04
C VAL A 4 -2.96 69.82 -8.01
N ALA A 5 -1.90 69.03 -8.20
CA ALA A 5 -0.48 69.29 -7.93
C ALA A 5 -0.11 69.62 -6.45
N ARG A 6 0.61 68.70 -5.78
CA ARG A 6 1.68 68.99 -4.81
C ARG A 6 2.38 67.67 -4.42
N ARG A 7 3.53 67.34 -4.99
CA ARG A 7 4.91 67.76 -4.65
C ARG A 7 5.43 67.23 -3.30
N TRP A 8 6.24 66.19 -3.42
CA TRP A 8 7.59 65.97 -2.84
C TRP A 8 7.72 65.85 -1.32
N LEU A 9 8.29 64.71 -0.90
CA LEU A 9 9.50 64.69 -0.07
C LEU A 9 10.15 63.30 -0.12
N VAL A 10 11.31 63.27 -0.76
CA VAL A 10 12.32 62.21 -0.65
C VAL A 10 12.90 62.27 0.76
N LEU A 11 12.87 61.16 1.49
CA LEU A 11 13.73 60.94 2.64
C LEU A 11 14.47 59.62 2.43
N ILE A 12 15.71 59.78 2.00
CA ILE A 12 16.76 58.77 2.01
C ILE A 12 17.01 58.42 3.49
N VAL A 13 16.79 57.15 3.86
CA VAL A 13 17.35 56.58 5.09
C VAL A 13 18.30 55.47 4.69
N VAL A 14 19.57 55.71 5.02
CA VAL A 14 20.74 54.87 4.80
C VAL A 14 20.92 53.94 6.01
N LEU A 15 21.27 52.67 5.72
CA LEU A 15 21.87 51.62 6.56
C LEU A 15 21.16 51.23 7.88
N VAL A 16 20.90 49.93 8.06
CA VAL A 16 21.78 49.03 8.86
C VAL A 16 21.67 47.60 8.33
N LEU A 17 22.81 47.03 7.95
CA LEU A 17 23.02 45.65 7.56
C LEU A 17 22.71 44.74 8.76
N SER A 18 21.56 44.08 8.77
CA SER A 18 21.29 42.99 9.72
C SER A 18 21.54 41.66 9.02
N ALA A 19 22.72 41.09 9.28
CA ALA A 19 23.05 39.73 8.90
C ALA A 19 22.12 38.77 9.67
N VAL A 20 20.95 38.48 9.10
CA VAL A 20 20.15 37.34 9.54
C VAL A 20 20.83 36.10 8.98
N ILE A 21 21.60 35.43 9.83
CA ILE A 21 22.04 34.07 9.60
C ILE A 21 20.77 33.22 9.61
N LEU A 22 20.16 33.04 8.44
CA LEU A 22 19.16 32.01 8.23
C LEU A 22 19.86 30.68 8.49
N PRO A 23 19.45 29.89 9.51
CA PRO A 23 19.89 28.52 9.55
C PRO A 23 19.39 27.89 8.25
N ALA A 24 20.33 27.37 7.46
CA ALA A 24 20.01 26.47 6.37
C ALA A 24 19.07 25.43 6.96
N ALA A 25 17.79 25.49 6.56
CA ALA A 25 16.88 24.39 6.76
C ALA A 25 17.47 23.25 5.94
N SER A 26 18.36 22.48 6.57
CA SER A 26 18.68 21.14 6.16
C SER A 26 17.33 20.47 6.02
N GLY A 27 16.88 20.33 4.76
CA GLY A 27 15.66 19.62 4.45
C GLY A 27 15.76 18.31 5.16
N GLN A 28 14.98 18.17 6.23
CA GLN A 28 14.79 16.91 6.90
C GLN A 28 14.14 16.05 5.83
N ALA A 29 14.96 15.26 5.13
CA ALA A 29 14.47 14.08 4.46
C ALA A 29 13.73 13.31 5.56
N LEU A 30 12.39 13.34 5.52
CA LEU A 30 11.56 12.63 6.47
C LEU A 30 12.07 11.18 6.50
N PRO A 31 12.45 10.67 7.68
CA PRO A 31 12.95 9.31 7.78
C PRO A 31 11.83 8.35 7.39
N GLY A 32 12.06 7.60 6.32
CA GLY A 32 11.56 6.24 6.14
C GLY A 32 10.04 6.01 6.19
N SER A 33 9.41 6.11 5.02
CA SER A 33 8.39 5.16 4.52
C SER A 33 7.43 4.53 5.55
N HIS A 34 6.26 5.16 5.67
CA HIS A 34 4.97 4.69 6.19
C HIS A 34 4.49 3.34 5.60
N ALA A 35 5.21 2.24 5.76
CA ALA A 35 4.72 0.91 5.35
C ALA A 35 3.52 0.42 6.22
N PRO A 36 3.47 0.66 7.55
CA PRO A 36 2.33 0.26 8.39
C PRO A 36 1.05 1.06 8.08
N ASP A 37 1.16 2.38 7.86
CA ASP A 37 -0.04 3.20 7.60
C ASP A 37 -0.59 2.99 6.19
N ARG A 38 0.29 2.75 5.20
CA ARG A 38 -0.14 2.60 3.81
C ARG A 38 -0.83 1.28 3.55
N LEU A 39 -0.36 0.20 4.16
CA LEU A 39 -1.02 -1.10 4.03
C LEU A 39 -2.38 -1.09 4.75
N THR A 40 -2.45 -0.47 5.92
CA THR A 40 -3.73 -0.25 6.63
C THR A 40 -4.71 0.55 5.76
N ARG A 41 -4.28 1.67 5.16
CA ARG A 41 -5.13 2.43 4.23
C ARG A 41 -5.55 1.64 2.99
N ALA A 42 -4.66 0.80 2.45
CA ALA A 42 -5.00 -0.07 1.32
C ALA A 42 -6.05 -1.12 1.72
N ALA A 43 -5.95 -1.66 2.93
CA ALA A 43 -6.93 -2.57 3.49
C ALA A 43 -8.28 -1.89 3.71
N ASP A 44 -8.30 -0.71 4.33
CA ASP A 44 -9.52 0.06 4.54
C ASP A 44 -10.21 0.43 3.23
N LYS A 45 -9.43 0.88 2.24
CA LYS A 45 -9.96 1.19 0.91
C LYS A 45 -10.58 -0.05 0.27
N THR A 46 -9.87 -1.17 0.27
CA THR A 46 -10.39 -2.43 -0.28
C THR A 46 -11.62 -2.90 0.48
N PHE A 47 -11.64 -2.76 1.80
CA PHE A 47 -12.80 -3.15 2.60
C PHE A 47 -14.06 -2.34 2.27
N ARG A 48 -13.91 -1.04 1.98
CA ARG A 48 -15.04 -0.16 1.64
C ARG A 48 -15.48 -0.26 0.17
N GLU A 49 -14.53 -0.37 -0.74
CA GLU A 49 -14.74 -0.18 -2.18
C GLU A 49 -14.51 -1.44 -3.01
N GLY A 50 -13.98 -2.51 -2.40
CA GLY A 50 -13.64 -3.75 -3.07
C GLY A 50 -14.86 -4.53 -3.54
N LEU A 51 -14.59 -5.53 -4.37
CA LEU A 51 -15.61 -6.47 -4.82
C LEU A 51 -15.78 -7.58 -3.78
N HIS A 52 -17.00 -8.10 -3.64
CA HIS A 52 -17.22 -9.29 -2.82
C HIS A 52 -16.54 -10.48 -3.48
N GLY A 53 -15.67 -11.15 -2.74
CA GLY A 53 -14.95 -12.34 -3.13
C GLY A 53 -15.11 -13.45 -2.09
N LYS A 54 -14.60 -14.63 -2.45
CA LYS A 54 -14.58 -15.80 -1.56
C LYS A 54 -13.25 -16.50 -1.69
N LEU A 55 -12.60 -16.75 -0.55
CA LEU A 55 -11.50 -17.69 -0.48
C LEU A 55 -12.07 -19.11 -0.32
N PRO A 56 -11.74 -20.03 -1.26
CA PRO A 56 -12.18 -21.42 -1.18
C PRO A 56 -11.75 -22.08 0.14
N PRO A 57 -12.55 -23.03 0.67
CA PRO A 57 -12.31 -23.63 1.98
C PRO A 57 -10.89 -24.19 2.15
N HIS A 58 -10.38 -24.88 1.13
CA HIS A 58 -9.04 -25.46 1.16
C HIS A 58 -7.93 -24.41 1.27
N LEU A 59 -8.06 -23.24 0.60
CA LEU A 59 -7.09 -22.16 0.71
C LEU A 59 -7.20 -21.45 2.06
N SER A 60 -8.41 -21.24 2.57
CA SER A 60 -8.61 -20.65 3.89
C SER A 60 -7.96 -21.51 5.00
N THR A 61 -8.12 -22.84 4.92
CA THR A 61 -7.44 -23.78 5.83
C THR A 61 -5.92 -23.73 5.69
N LEU A 62 -5.41 -23.77 4.45
CA LEU A 62 -3.96 -23.71 4.22
C LEU A 62 -3.37 -22.38 4.69
N LEU A 63 -4.08 -21.27 4.54
CA LEU A 63 -3.69 -19.95 5.04
C LEU A 63 -3.81 -19.85 6.57
N GLY A 64 -4.65 -20.68 7.19
CA GLY A 64 -4.91 -20.67 8.63
C GLY A 64 -5.90 -19.57 9.04
N ILE A 65 -6.82 -19.19 8.15
CA ILE A 65 -7.85 -18.16 8.39
C ILE A 65 -9.12 -18.80 8.98
N SER A 66 -9.59 -19.89 8.37
CA SER A 66 -10.75 -20.67 8.82
C SER A 66 -10.48 -22.17 8.63
N GLN A 67 -11.26 -23.02 9.31
CA GLN A 67 -11.15 -24.48 9.17
C GLN A 67 -12.29 -24.98 8.28
N GLU A 68 -11.96 -25.38 7.05
CA GLU A 68 -12.89 -26.00 6.08
C GLU A 68 -14.12 -25.16 5.71
N GLU A 69 -14.07 -23.87 5.96
CA GLU A 69 -15.13 -22.92 5.63
C GLU A 69 -14.68 -21.92 4.57
N GLU A 70 -15.60 -21.49 3.71
CA GLU A 70 -15.37 -20.35 2.84
C GLU A 70 -15.07 -19.10 3.68
N CYS A 71 -14.04 -18.34 3.31
CA CYS A 71 -13.79 -17.05 3.94
C CYS A 71 -14.27 -15.95 2.99
N LEU A 72 -15.25 -15.16 3.43
CA LEU A 72 -15.73 -14.00 2.70
C LEU A 72 -14.68 -12.89 2.76
N VAL A 73 -14.38 -12.30 1.61
CA VAL A 73 -13.37 -11.25 1.48
C VAL A 73 -13.91 -10.07 0.70
N MET A 74 -13.38 -8.89 0.99
CA MET A 74 -13.43 -7.74 0.10
C MET A 74 -12.14 -7.72 -0.72
N GLN A 75 -12.26 -7.59 -2.04
CA GLN A 75 -11.18 -7.95 -2.96
C GLN A 75 -10.93 -6.85 -4.00
N SER A 76 -9.66 -6.55 -4.22
CA SER A 76 -9.16 -5.78 -5.35
C SER A 76 -8.34 -6.69 -6.26
N VAL A 77 -8.56 -6.65 -7.58
CA VAL A 77 -7.84 -7.48 -8.56
C VAL A 77 -7.28 -6.64 -9.69
N VAL A 78 -6.09 -7.00 -10.14
CA VAL A 78 -5.47 -6.46 -11.34
C VAL A 78 -5.02 -7.62 -12.22
N ARG A 79 -5.40 -7.57 -13.50
CA ARG A 79 -4.95 -8.51 -14.52
C ARG A 79 -4.02 -7.79 -15.49
N THR A 80 -2.79 -8.28 -15.63
CA THR A 80 -1.79 -7.76 -16.58
C THR A 80 -1.30 -8.91 -17.44
N GLY A 81 -1.76 -8.96 -18.70
CA GLY A 81 -1.47 -10.08 -19.58
C GLY A 81 -1.98 -11.40 -18.99
N LYS A 82 -1.06 -12.34 -18.74
CA LYS A 82 -1.33 -13.67 -18.14
C LYS A 82 -1.12 -13.72 -16.62
N VAL A 83 -0.86 -12.59 -15.99
CA VAL A 83 -0.68 -12.51 -14.54
C VAL A 83 -1.90 -11.84 -13.91
N VAL A 84 -2.49 -12.51 -12.92
CA VAL A 84 -3.55 -11.95 -12.08
C VAL A 84 -2.99 -11.73 -10.69
N GLN A 85 -3.07 -10.51 -10.18
CA GLN A 85 -2.71 -10.17 -8.81
C GLN A 85 -3.99 -9.81 -8.07
N GLY A 86 -4.10 -10.26 -6.82
CA GLY A 86 -5.19 -9.90 -5.93
C GLY A 86 -4.73 -9.40 -4.56
N PHE A 87 -5.60 -8.59 -3.96
CA PHE A 87 -5.52 -8.09 -2.60
C PHE A 87 -6.86 -8.31 -1.93
N ASP A 88 -6.90 -9.29 -1.04
CA ASP A 88 -8.12 -9.68 -0.34
C ASP A 88 -8.01 -9.29 1.13
N VAL A 89 -9.10 -8.74 1.68
CA VAL A 89 -9.25 -8.43 3.09
C VAL A 89 -10.40 -9.27 3.64
N SER A 90 -10.12 -10.08 4.65
CA SER A 90 -11.15 -10.91 5.30
C SER A 90 -12.23 -10.03 5.93
N MET A 91 -13.49 -10.43 5.70
CA MET A 91 -14.64 -9.76 6.29
C MET A 91 -14.82 -10.09 7.78
N THR A 92 -14.31 -11.24 8.22
CA THR A 92 -14.39 -11.70 9.61
C THR A 92 -13.26 -11.12 10.46
N ASN A 93 -12.08 -10.95 9.89
CA ASN A 93 -10.91 -10.39 10.57
C ASN A 93 -10.12 -9.50 9.60
N ARG A 94 -10.19 -8.18 9.77
CA ARG A 94 -9.56 -7.23 8.83
C ARG A 94 -8.03 -7.24 8.86
N ASP A 95 -7.44 -7.84 9.90
CA ASP A 95 -6.01 -8.09 9.94
C ASP A 95 -5.60 -9.30 9.11
N ASP A 96 -6.53 -10.08 8.57
CA ASP A 96 -6.25 -11.14 7.61
C ASP A 96 -6.32 -10.59 6.19
N ILE A 97 -5.13 -10.24 5.67
CA ILE A 97 -4.94 -9.75 4.31
C ILE A 97 -4.21 -10.83 3.49
N VAL A 98 -4.77 -11.19 2.34
CA VAL A 98 -4.17 -12.15 1.42
C VAL A 98 -3.76 -11.44 0.14
N LEU A 99 -2.47 -11.49 -0.17
CA LEU A 99 -1.96 -11.09 -1.47
C LEU A 99 -1.80 -12.35 -2.31
N PHE A 100 -2.40 -12.40 -3.49
CA PHE A 100 -2.21 -13.55 -4.38
C PHE A 100 -1.69 -13.14 -5.75
N VAL A 101 -0.94 -14.04 -6.36
CA VAL A 101 -0.46 -13.94 -7.74
C VAL A 101 -0.78 -15.26 -8.43
N VAL A 102 -1.46 -15.19 -9.57
CA VAL A 102 -1.74 -16.32 -10.46
C VAL A 102 -1.01 -16.10 -11.77
N ASP A 103 -0.20 -17.07 -12.19
CA ASP A 103 0.30 -17.16 -13.55
C ASP A 103 -0.64 -18.06 -14.35
N GLU A 104 -1.44 -17.48 -15.23
CA GLU A 104 -2.41 -18.22 -16.05
C GLU A 104 -1.75 -19.04 -17.17
N THR A 105 -0.44 -18.91 -17.39
CA THR A 105 0.31 -19.73 -18.35
C THR A 105 0.58 -21.11 -17.78
N THR A 106 1.02 -21.17 -16.52
CA THR A 106 1.32 -22.42 -15.82
C THR A 106 0.16 -22.88 -14.92
N ASN A 107 -0.82 -22.01 -14.70
CA ASN A 107 -1.88 -22.16 -13.70
C ASN A 107 -1.31 -22.35 -12.28
N ASP A 108 -0.15 -21.75 -12.02
CA ASP A 108 0.44 -21.70 -10.69
C ASP A 108 -0.08 -20.47 -9.94
N GLN A 109 -0.32 -20.63 -8.65
CA GLN A 109 -0.75 -19.55 -7.77
C GLN A 109 0.13 -19.51 -6.53
N THR A 110 0.49 -18.31 -6.09
CA THR A 110 1.12 -18.09 -4.79
C THR A 110 0.26 -17.13 -3.99
N LEU A 111 -0.01 -17.47 -2.73
CA LEU A 111 -0.74 -16.66 -1.79
C LEU A 111 0.16 -16.31 -0.59
N TYR A 112 0.12 -15.07 -0.17
CA TYR A 112 0.83 -14.54 0.97
C TYR A 112 -0.17 -14.02 2.00
N LEU A 113 -0.20 -14.63 3.18
CA LEU A 113 -0.95 -14.08 4.30
C LEU A 113 -0.10 -13.04 5.02
N THR A 114 -0.63 -11.83 5.18
CA THR A 114 -0.03 -10.74 5.97
C THR A 114 -1.06 -10.14 6.90
N SER A 115 -0.59 -9.32 7.82
CA SER A 115 -1.42 -8.40 8.60
C SER A 115 -1.30 -6.96 8.10
N THR A 116 -2.12 -6.07 8.67
CA THR A 116 -2.10 -4.62 8.42
C THR A 116 -0.73 -4.01 8.76
N GLU A 117 0.02 -4.59 9.70
CA GLU A 117 1.41 -4.19 10.00
C GLU A 117 2.42 -4.63 8.91
N GLY A 118 1.98 -5.44 7.94
CA GLY A 118 2.77 -5.81 6.77
C GLY A 118 3.79 -6.92 7.00
N ARG A 119 3.62 -7.74 8.05
CA ARG A 119 4.45 -8.91 8.32
C ARG A 119 3.92 -10.14 7.58
N LEU A 120 4.77 -10.77 6.76
CA LEU A 120 4.47 -12.06 6.16
C LEU A 120 4.28 -13.14 7.23
N ARG A 121 3.06 -13.69 7.32
CA ARG A 121 2.67 -14.73 8.29
C ARG A 121 2.69 -16.13 7.69
N ARG A 122 2.28 -16.28 6.43
CA ARG A 122 2.23 -17.58 5.75
C ARG A 122 2.36 -17.45 4.24
N VAL A 123 2.86 -18.50 3.60
CA VAL A 123 2.92 -18.64 2.14
C VAL A 123 2.25 -19.95 1.75
N VAL A 124 1.34 -19.89 0.79
CA VAL A 124 0.72 -21.06 0.17
C VAL A 124 1.06 -21.04 -1.30
N SER A 125 1.55 -22.16 -1.82
CA SER A 125 1.78 -22.34 -3.24
C SER A 125 0.79 -23.37 -3.76
N VAL A 126 0.10 -23.06 -4.85
CA VAL A 126 -0.75 -23.99 -5.59
C VAL A 126 -0.08 -24.24 -6.91
N LYS A 127 0.26 -25.50 -7.19
CA LYS A 127 0.85 -25.91 -8.46
C LYS A 127 0.01 -27.02 -9.06
N ALA A 128 -0.40 -26.85 -10.31
CA ALA A 128 -1.31 -27.78 -11.00
C ALA A 128 -2.55 -28.15 -10.14
N GLY A 129 -3.13 -27.18 -9.43
CA GLY A 129 -4.30 -27.36 -8.57
C GLY A 129 -4.02 -27.96 -7.18
N VAL A 130 -2.77 -28.33 -6.87
CA VAL A 130 -2.41 -28.87 -5.55
C VAL A 130 -1.80 -27.76 -4.69
N GLY A 131 -2.53 -27.36 -3.65
CA GLY A 131 -2.12 -26.36 -2.67
C GLY A 131 -1.29 -26.95 -1.53
N GLY A 132 -0.23 -26.24 -1.13
CA GLY A 132 0.61 -26.61 0.01
C GLY A 132 1.20 -25.42 0.74
N VAL A 133 1.27 -25.51 2.07
CA VAL A 133 1.96 -24.51 2.89
C VAL A 133 3.46 -24.59 2.59
N SER A 134 4.03 -23.47 2.17
CA SER A 134 5.44 -23.36 1.86
C SER A 134 6.21 -22.81 3.06
N ARG A 135 7.40 -23.36 3.32
CA ARG A 135 8.33 -22.74 4.27
C ARG A 135 8.67 -21.34 3.79
N ILE A 136 8.63 -20.35 4.68
CA ILE A 136 9.02 -18.98 4.33
C ILE A 136 10.53 -18.96 4.06
N THR A 137 10.89 -18.59 2.83
CA THR A 137 12.28 -18.41 2.39
C THR A 137 12.55 -16.92 2.13
N GLU A 138 13.81 -16.54 1.99
CA GLU A 138 14.17 -15.17 1.59
C GLU A 138 13.63 -14.81 0.19
N THR A 139 13.53 -15.77 -0.72
CA THR A 139 12.87 -15.58 -2.02
C THR A 139 11.40 -15.22 -1.83
N ASN A 140 10.70 -15.94 -0.96
CA ASN A 140 9.29 -15.66 -0.67
C ASN A 140 9.10 -14.28 -0.04
N LYS A 141 9.99 -13.86 0.87
CA LYS A 141 9.96 -12.52 1.46
C LYS A 141 10.17 -11.43 0.41
N LYS A 142 11.15 -11.58 -0.49
CA LYS A 142 11.39 -10.61 -1.57
C LYS A 142 10.20 -10.50 -2.52
N ALA A 143 9.62 -11.63 -2.91
CA ALA A 143 8.42 -11.66 -3.73
C ALA A 143 7.24 -10.99 -3.01
N PHE A 144 7.01 -11.33 -1.74
CA PHE A 144 6.00 -10.68 -0.91
C PHE A 144 6.18 -9.15 -0.82
N GLU A 145 7.40 -8.66 -0.58
CA GLU A 145 7.67 -7.21 -0.52
C GLU A 145 7.38 -6.50 -1.84
N LYS A 146 7.64 -7.18 -2.97
CA LYS A 146 7.28 -6.66 -4.30
C LYS A 146 5.76 -6.56 -4.46
N GLU A 147 5.02 -7.60 -4.09
CA GLU A 147 3.55 -7.61 -4.18
C GLU A 147 2.91 -6.61 -3.22
N LYS A 148 3.41 -6.53 -1.98
CA LYS A 148 2.97 -5.52 -1.00
C LYS A 148 3.16 -4.12 -1.57
N ARG A 149 4.32 -3.83 -2.15
CA ARG A 149 4.61 -2.51 -2.75
C ARG A 149 3.67 -2.18 -3.91
N PHE A 150 3.48 -3.12 -4.83
CA PHE A 150 2.55 -2.99 -5.94
C PHE A 150 1.14 -2.58 -5.47
N TRP A 151 0.65 -3.20 -4.39
CA TRP A 151 -0.68 -2.90 -3.86
C TRP A 151 -0.76 -1.59 -3.10
N VAL A 152 0.18 -1.29 -2.21
CA VAL A 152 0.14 -0.02 -1.47
C VAL A 152 0.32 1.19 -2.39
N ASP A 153 1.10 1.07 -3.47
CA ASP A 153 1.27 2.14 -4.45
C ASP A 153 0.00 2.40 -5.25
N ARG A 154 -0.79 1.36 -5.52
CA ARG A 154 -2.08 1.49 -6.22
C ARG A 154 -3.23 1.94 -5.30
N LEU A 155 -3.33 1.35 -4.11
CA LEU A 155 -4.49 1.53 -3.24
C LEU A 155 -4.31 2.68 -2.25
N ALA A 156 -3.07 2.98 -1.87
CA ALA A 156 -2.72 4.05 -0.93
C ALA A 156 -1.52 4.87 -1.44
N PRO A 157 -1.66 5.55 -2.60
CA PRO A 157 -0.56 6.33 -3.18
C PRO A 157 -0.11 7.45 -2.24
N VAL A 158 1.15 7.84 -2.37
CA VAL A 158 1.71 8.95 -1.60
C VAL A 158 1.02 10.25 -2.04
N GLY A 159 0.42 10.99 -1.11
CA GLY A 159 -0.27 12.25 -1.39
C GLY A 159 -1.78 12.16 -1.59
N ALA A 160 -2.39 10.97 -1.49
CA ALA A 160 -3.84 10.88 -1.33
C ALA A 160 -4.22 11.33 0.10
N SER A 161 -4.68 12.57 0.23
CA SER A 161 -5.37 13.06 1.43
C SER A 161 -6.69 12.29 1.60
N GLN A 162 -7.01 11.93 2.84
CA GLN A 162 -8.25 11.25 3.21
C GLN A 162 -9.48 12.11 2.94
#